data_AF-A0A2V8ZQS2-F1
#
_entry.id   AF-A0A2V8ZQS2-F1
#
_cell.length_a   1.000
_cell.length_b   1.000
_cell.length_c   1.000
_cell.angle_alpha   90.00
_cell.angle_beta   90.00
_cell.angle_gamma   90.00
#
_symmetry.space_group_name_H-M   'P 1'
#
loop_
_entity.id
_entity.type
_entity.pdbx_description
1 polymer ?
#
loop_
_entity_poly.entity_id
_entity_poly.type
_entity_poly.pdbx_seq_one_letter_code
_entity_poly.pdbx_strand_id
1 'polypeptide(L)'
;MTLRTSMKWSITRLRRRQRGFSILEMLIATVILLVGLVSVAQLVPASLLLNYRNRMDSSALVFAQRRLDQMLDQPLTSSSFVDDLGNTCQLGDPANPDVVQGTNVVNLNNETLIDFSGATPPAWPTNGYGFTYQDPKDPNGISYDVRWAVIVTGNGSVAYSKRFLLGVRQVGGNGFFLPVTLDTMVTR
;
A
#
# COMPACT_ATOMS: atom_id res chain seq x y z
N MET A 1 -46.11 73.90 42.97
CA MET A 1 -46.87 72.73 42.47
C MET A 1 -46.16 72.31 41.19
N THR A 2 -45.43 71.20 41.08
CA THR A 2 -45.88 69.82 41.25
C THR A 2 -44.68 68.88 41.45
N LEU A 3 -44.76 68.05 42.49
CA LEU A 3 -43.85 66.93 42.77
C LEU A 3 -43.95 65.87 41.65
N ARG A 4 -42.81 65.42 41.12
CA ARG A 4 -42.75 64.28 40.19
C ARG A 4 -42.05 63.11 40.89
N THR A 5 -42.85 62.10 41.18
CA THR A 5 -42.55 60.91 41.96
C THR A 5 -41.53 60.02 41.25
N SER A 6 -40.41 59.74 41.93
CA SER A 6 -39.38 58.79 41.50
C SER A 6 -39.86 57.36 41.72
N MET A 7 -40.21 56.65 40.64
CA MET A 7 -40.51 55.22 40.67
C MET A 7 -39.20 54.42 40.60
N LYS A 8 -38.72 53.92 41.74
CA LYS A 8 -37.58 52.99 41.81
C LYS A 8 -38.06 51.58 41.44
N TRP A 9 -37.76 51.13 40.23
CA TRP A 9 -37.90 49.73 39.83
C TRP A 9 -36.87 48.87 40.58
N SER A 10 -37.35 48.03 41.49
CA SER A 10 -36.53 47.02 42.15
C SER A 10 -36.41 45.81 41.21
N ILE A 11 -35.30 45.72 40.48
CA ILE A 11 -34.95 44.54 39.70
C ILE A 11 -34.51 43.45 40.69
N THR A 12 -35.39 42.50 40.97
CA THR A 12 -35.07 41.29 41.73
C THR A 12 -34.05 40.48 40.94
N ARG A 13 -32.76 40.66 41.25
CA ARG A 13 -31.68 39.80 40.76
C ARG A 13 -31.93 38.39 41.29
N LEU A 14 -32.36 37.48 40.42
CA LEU A 14 -32.29 36.04 40.65
C LEU A 14 -30.83 35.70 40.95
N ARG A 15 -30.49 35.51 42.23
CA ARG A 15 -29.20 34.97 42.64
C ARG A 15 -29.06 33.57 42.05
N ARG A 16 -28.41 33.48 40.90
CA ARG A 16 -27.91 32.22 40.33
C ARG A 16 -26.99 31.63 41.39
N ARG A 17 -27.44 30.56 42.06
CA ARG A 17 -26.61 29.78 42.99
C ARG A 17 -25.38 29.31 42.20
N GLN A 18 -24.25 29.95 42.42
CA GLN A 18 -22.95 29.42 42.03
C GLN A 18 -22.66 28.26 42.98
N ARG A 19 -23.09 27.05 42.60
CA ARG A 19 -22.60 25.82 43.22
C ARG A 19 -21.16 25.66 42.73
N GLY A 20 -20.20 25.81 43.64
CA GLY A 20 -18.81 25.47 43.36
C GLY A 20 -18.69 23.99 43.01
N PHE A 21 -17.74 23.66 42.12
CA PHE A 21 -17.43 22.28 41.77
C PHE A 21 -17.08 21.48 43.02
N SER A 22 -17.73 20.32 43.18
CA SER A 22 -17.38 19.39 44.25
C SER A 22 -16.01 18.75 43.98
N ILE A 23 -15.23 18.49 45.02
CA ILE A 23 -13.94 17.75 44.92
C ILE A 23 -14.14 16.41 44.20
N LEU A 24 -15.28 15.75 44.43
CA LEU A 24 -15.63 14.49 43.79
C LEU A 24 -15.87 14.65 42.28
N GLU A 25 -16.45 15.77 41.87
CA GLU A 25 -16.72 16.10 40.46
C GLU A 25 -15.42 16.40 39.71
N MET A 26 -14.47 17.07 40.38
CA MET A 26 -13.09 17.25 39.91
C MET A 26 -12.34 15.92 39.76
N LEU A 27 -12.49 15.00 40.73
CA LEU A 27 -11.90 13.65 40.66
C LEU A 27 -12.44 12.82 39.49
N ILE A 28 -13.76 12.87 39.25
CA ILE A 28 -14.36 12.19 38.11
C ILE A 28 -13.89 12.82 36.80
N ALA A 29 -13.82 14.15 36.73
CA ALA A 29 -13.36 14.87 35.54
C ALA A 29 -11.90 14.53 35.18
N THR A 30 -11.00 14.41 36.17
CA THR A 30 -9.61 14.04 35.91
C THR A 30 -9.47 12.58 35.46
N VAL A 31 -10.28 11.66 35.98
CA VAL A 31 -10.30 10.26 35.49
C VAL A 31 -10.75 10.20 34.04
N ILE A 32 -11.85 10.89 33.69
CA ILE A 32 -12.35 10.95 32.31
C ILE A 32 -11.29 11.55 31.38
N LEU A 33 -10.62 12.63 31.83
CA LEU A 33 -9.55 13.28 31.07
C LEU A 33 -8.34 12.36 30.86
N LEU A 34 -7.91 11.63 31.89
CA LEU A 34 -6.79 10.68 31.79
C LEU A 34 -7.11 9.55 30.83
N VAL A 35 -8.31 8.96 30.90
CA VAL A 35 -8.74 7.92 29.95
C VAL A 35 -8.72 8.46 28.52
N GLY A 36 -9.30 9.66 28.31
CA GLY A 36 -9.29 10.31 26.99
C GLY A 36 -7.88 10.58 26.46
N LEU A 37 -6.96 11.06 27.31
CA LEU A 37 -5.58 11.33 26.94
C LEU A 37 -4.83 10.05 26.52
N VAL A 38 -4.99 8.96 27.29
CA VAL A 38 -4.36 7.67 26.99
C VAL A 38 -4.90 7.10 25.68
N SER A 39 -6.21 7.20 25.43
CA SER A 39 -6.80 6.77 24.16
C SER A 39 -6.20 7.52 22.97
N VAL A 40 -6.07 8.85 23.04
CA VAL A 40 -5.47 9.65 21.97
C VAL A 40 -3.98 9.32 21.77
N ALA A 41 -3.24 9.12 22.87
CA ALA A 41 -1.81 8.80 22.81
C ALA A 41 -1.52 7.50 22.06
N GLN A 42 -2.43 6.52 22.10
CA GLN A 42 -2.29 5.26 21.36
C GLN A 42 -2.80 5.35 19.91
N LEU A 43 -3.85 6.14 19.68
CA LEU A 43 -4.45 6.29 18.34
C LEU A 43 -3.54 7.03 17.35
N VAL A 44 -2.78 8.03 17.81
CA VAL A 44 -1.93 8.83 16.93
C VAL A 44 -0.81 8.00 16.29
N PRO A 45 0.03 7.25 17.05
CA PRO A 45 1.06 6.39 16.46
C PRO A 45 0.48 5.30 15.55
N ALA A 46 -0.65 4.69 15.95
CA ALA A 46 -1.31 3.67 15.14
C ALA A 46 -1.76 4.24 13.78
N SER A 47 -2.35 5.44 13.78
CA SER A 47 -2.79 6.13 12.57
C SER A 47 -1.63 6.50 11.66
N LEU A 48 -0.50 6.94 12.23
CA LEU A 48 0.71 7.24 11.46
C LEU A 48 1.27 5.99 10.78
N LEU A 49 1.33 4.85 11.50
CA LEU A 49 1.80 3.60 10.94
C LEU A 49 0.90 3.09 9.80
N LEU A 50 -0.42 3.20 9.97
CA LEU A 50 -1.38 2.84 8.92
C LEU A 50 -1.25 3.73 7.69
N ASN A 51 -1.15 5.05 7.88
CA ASN A 51 -0.95 5.98 6.78
C ASN A 51 0.39 5.74 6.05
N TYR A 52 1.44 5.40 6.79
CA TYR A 52 2.73 5.06 6.19
C TYR A 52 2.61 3.82 5.31
N ARG A 53 2.01 2.73 5.82
CA ARG A 53 1.78 1.50 5.04
C ARG A 53 0.93 1.76 3.79
N ASN A 54 -0.17 2.49 3.93
CA ASN A 54 -1.04 2.82 2.79
C ASN A 54 -0.30 3.62 1.69
N ARG A 55 0.60 4.53 2.08
CA ARG A 55 1.42 5.27 1.11
C ARG A 55 2.40 4.36 0.38
N MET A 56 3.03 3.42 1.09
CA MET A 56 3.95 2.45 0.51
C MET A 56 3.25 1.47 -0.44
N ASP A 57 2.06 1.00 -0.08
CA ASP A 57 1.26 0.11 -0.93
C ASP A 57 0.81 0.86 -2.19
N SER A 58 0.46 2.14 -2.06
CA SER A 58 0.07 2.98 -3.20
C SER A 58 1.24 3.21 -4.17
N SER A 59 2.45 3.47 -3.68
CA SER A 59 3.62 3.63 -4.55
C SER A 59 4.02 2.32 -5.23
N ALA A 60 3.98 1.20 -4.50
CA ALA A 60 4.20 -0.13 -5.05
C ALA A 60 3.19 -0.47 -6.16
N LEU A 61 1.90 -0.15 -5.95
CA LEU A 61 0.85 -0.35 -6.96
C LEU A 61 1.09 0.47 -8.23
N VAL A 62 1.37 1.77 -8.09
CA VAL A 62 1.63 2.64 -9.26
C VAL A 62 2.85 2.14 -10.04
N PHE A 63 3.89 1.69 -9.34
CA PHE A 63 5.05 1.09 -9.98
C PHE A 63 4.69 -0.22 -10.70
N ALA A 64 3.95 -1.11 -10.03
CA ALA A 64 3.48 -2.37 -10.59
C ALA A 64 2.67 -2.16 -11.88
N GLN A 65 1.76 -1.17 -11.87
CA GLN A 65 0.94 -0.81 -13.02
C GLN A 65 1.79 -0.33 -14.20
N ARG A 66 2.70 0.63 -13.97
CA ARG A 66 3.59 1.12 -15.04
C ARG A 66 4.43 0.00 -15.64
N ARG A 67 4.89 -0.93 -14.81
CA ARG A 67 5.70 -2.05 -15.28
C ARG A 67 4.88 -3.03 -16.11
N LEU A 68 3.67 -3.32 -15.66
CA LEU A 68 2.72 -4.14 -16.38
C LEU A 68 2.37 -3.50 -17.73
N ASP A 69 2.10 -2.18 -17.77
CA ASP A 69 1.85 -1.46 -19.02
C ASP A 69 3.02 -1.59 -20.02
N GLN A 70 4.27 -1.46 -19.55
CA GLN A 70 5.45 -1.67 -20.38
C GLN A 70 5.56 -3.10 -20.94
N MET A 71 5.13 -4.12 -20.18
CA MET A 71 5.08 -5.50 -20.65
C MET A 71 3.95 -5.72 -21.68
N LEU A 72 2.80 -5.08 -21.48
CA LEU A 72 1.65 -5.18 -22.38
C LEU A 72 1.89 -4.50 -23.72
N ASP A 73 2.73 -3.46 -23.76
CA ASP A 73 3.11 -2.78 -25.00
C ASP A 73 4.04 -3.62 -25.90
N GLN A 74 4.61 -4.71 -25.36
CA GLN A 74 5.50 -5.57 -26.12
C GLN A 74 4.72 -6.49 -27.08
N PRO A 75 5.23 -6.73 -28.30
CA PRO A 75 4.62 -7.69 -29.21
C PRO A 75 4.54 -9.09 -28.58
N LEU A 76 3.45 -9.83 -28.83
CA LEU A 76 3.28 -11.21 -28.35
C LEU A 76 4.42 -12.15 -28.80
N THR A 77 5.08 -11.86 -29.92
CA THR A 77 6.23 -12.62 -30.43
C THR A 77 7.53 -12.34 -29.69
N SER A 78 7.59 -11.25 -28.92
CA SER A 78 8.80 -10.89 -28.17
C SER A 78 8.93 -11.74 -26.91
N SER A 79 10.09 -12.37 -26.70
CA SER A 79 10.40 -13.15 -25.49
C SER A 79 11.08 -12.33 -24.40
N SER A 80 11.58 -11.14 -24.72
CA SER A 80 12.16 -10.22 -23.73
C SER A 80 12.20 -8.78 -24.25
N PHE A 81 12.44 -7.82 -23.37
CA PHE A 81 12.72 -6.43 -23.69
C PHE A 81 13.69 -5.83 -22.68
N VAL A 82 14.30 -4.69 -23.01
CA VAL A 82 15.17 -3.95 -22.10
C VAL A 82 14.38 -2.75 -21.58
N ASP A 83 14.36 -2.57 -20.26
CA ASP A 83 13.69 -1.42 -19.63
C ASP A 83 14.55 -0.14 -19.67
N ASP A 84 13.98 0.98 -19.24
CA ASP A 84 14.68 2.28 -19.18
C ASP A 84 15.88 2.29 -18.23
N LEU A 85 15.99 1.30 -17.34
CA LEU A 85 17.08 1.12 -16.38
C LEU A 85 18.16 0.16 -16.91
N GLY A 86 18.00 -0.38 -18.12
CA GLY A 86 18.92 -1.33 -18.75
C GLY A 86 18.74 -2.79 -18.31
N ASN A 87 17.69 -3.12 -17.55
CA ASN A 87 17.41 -4.49 -17.13
C ASN A 87 16.74 -5.27 -18.26
N THR A 88 17.26 -6.46 -18.57
CA THR A 88 16.61 -7.38 -19.49
C THR A 88 15.46 -8.08 -18.78
N CYS A 89 14.26 -7.91 -19.32
CA CYS A 89 13.03 -8.38 -18.73
C CYS A 89 12.36 -9.40 -19.65
N GLN A 90 12.21 -10.60 -19.12
CA GLN A 90 11.70 -11.76 -19.85
C GLN A 90 10.17 -11.75 -19.90
N LEU A 91 9.61 -12.13 -21.04
CA LEU A 91 8.18 -12.15 -21.35
C LEU A 91 7.67 -13.56 -21.66
N GLY A 92 8.42 -14.59 -21.27
CA GLY A 92 8.11 -15.98 -21.59
C GLY A 92 8.55 -16.40 -23.00
N ASP A 93 8.96 -17.67 -23.08
CA ASP A 93 9.39 -18.36 -24.29
C ASP A 93 8.24 -19.25 -24.83
N PRO A 94 7.77 -19.04 -26.08
CA PRO A 94 6.74 -19.87 -26.67
C PRO A 94 7.15 -21.33 -26.86
N ALA A 95 8.44 -21.69 -26.76
CA ALA A 95 8.91 -23.07 -26.82
C ALA A 95 8.45 -23.92 -25.62
N ASN A 96 8.06 -23.27 -24.50
CA ASN A 96 7.54 -23.93 -23.30
C ASN A 96 6.10 -23.46 -23.01
N PRO A 97 5.12 -23.83 -23.85
CA PRO A 97 3.75 -23.37 -23.70
C PRO A 97 3.06 -23.98 -22.46
N ASP A 98 2.09 -23.25 -21.92
CA ASP A 98 1.19 -23.66 -20.83
C ASP A 98 1.87 -24.06 -19.51
N VAL A 99 3.11 -23.59 -19.32
CA VAL A 99 3.88 -23.74 -18.08
C VAL A 99 4.17 -22.35 -17.50
N VAL A 100 4.20 -22.24 -16.16
CA VAL A 100 4.64 -21.03 -15.47
C VAL A 100 6.12 -20.82 -15.72
N GLN A 101 6.48 -19.69 -16.31
CA GLN A 101 7.86 -19.27 -16.54
C GLN A 101 8.20 -18.07 -15.66
N GLY A 102 9.42 -18.01 -15.15
CA GLY A 102 9.87 -16.95 -14.26
C GLY A 102 9.67 -17.28 -12.79
N THR A 103 9.35 -16.28 -11.98
CA THR A 103 9.29 -16.45 -10.52
C THR A 103 8.25 -17.50 -10.13
N ASN A 104 8.56 -18.32 -9.12
CA ASN A 104 7.60 -19.27 -8.58
C ASN A 104 6.31 -18.57 -8.16
N VAL A 105 5.22 -19.29 -8.34
CA VAL A 105 3.87 -18.83 -8.03
C VAL A 105 3.27 -19.77 -7.02
N VAL A 106 2.61 -19.21 -6.00
CA VAL A 106 1.92 -19.95 -4.94
C VAL A 106 0.44 -19.64 -4.99
N ASN A 107 -0.40 -20.65 -4.77
CA ASN A 107 -1.83 -20.46 -4.62
C ASN A 107 -2.16 -20.36 -3.13
N LEU A 108 -2.68 -19.22 -2.70
CA LEU A 108 -3.14 -18.99 -1.33
C LEU A 108 -4.59 -18.53 -1.38
N ASN A 109 -5.50 -19.22 -0.69
CA ASN A 109 -6.91 -18.85 -0.64
C ASN A 109 -7.58 -18.65 -2.02
N ASN A 110 -7.28 -19.54 -2.98
CA ASN A 110 -7.77 -19.44 -4.36
C ASN A 110 -7.25 -18.24 -5.18
N GLU A 111 -6.29 -17.50 -4.64
CA GLU A 111 -5.56 -16.43 -5.35
C GLU A 111 -4.16 -16.93 -5.74
N THR A 112 -3.70 -16.53 -6.92
CA THR A 112 -2.40 -16.92 -7.47
C THR A 112 -1.42 -15.76 -7.26
N LEU A 113 -0.43 -15.95 -6.37
CA LEU A 113 0.50 -14.91 -5.96
C LEU A 113 1.95 -15.28 -6.30
N ILE A 114 2.79 -14.26 -6.48
CA ILE A 114 4.23 -14.45 -6.63
C ILE A 114 4.85 -14.88 -5.29
N ASP A 115 5.69 -15.92 -5.34
CA ASP A 115 6.51 -16.35 -4.21
C ASP A 115 7.79 -15.52 -4.12
N PHE A 116 7.93 -14.83 -3.00
CA PHE A 116 9.09 -14.00 -2.71
C PHE A 116 10.07 -14.61 -1.69
N SER A 117 9.95 -15.91 -1.38
CA SER A 117 10.84 -16.62 -0.46
C SER A 117 12.26 -16.83 -1.04
N GLY A 118 12.40 -16.87 -2.37
CA GLY A 118 13.68 -17.07 -3.05
C GLY A 118 14.60 -15.83 -3.05
N ALA A 119 15.86 -16.03 -3.46
CA ALA A 119 16.89 -15.00 -3.54
C ALA A 119 16.50 -13.78 -4.41
N THR A 120 17.08 -12.62 -4.10
CA THR A 120 16.92 -11.33 -4.82
C THR A 120 18.25 -10.86 -5.42
N PRO A 121 18.35 -10.56 -6.74
CA PRO A 121 17.36 -10.89 -7.78
C PRO A 121 17.24 -12.41 -7.96
N PRO A 122 16.16 -12.90 -8.60
CA PRO A 122 15.94 -14.33 -8.78
C PRO A 122 17.13 -14.99 -9.51
N ALA A 123 17.67 -16.06 -8.94
CA ALA A 123 18.75 -16.82 -9.57
C ALA A 123 18.27 -17.49 -10.86
N TRP A 124 19.20 -17.87 -11.75
CA TRP A 124 18.88 -18.66 -12.95
C TRP A 124 18.04 -19.90 -12.57
N PRO A 125 16.99 -20.29 -13.33
CA PRO A 125 16.57 -19.81 -14.66
C PRO A 125 15.65 -18.58 -14.64
N THR A 126 15.30 -18.06 -13.47
CA THR A 126 14.40 -16.91 -13.31
C THR A 126 15.09 -15.55 -13.48
N ASN A 127 16.35 -15.55 -13.93
CA ASN A 127 17.09 -14.32 -14.21
C ASN A 127 16.37 -13.51 -15.30
N GLY A 128 16.10 -12.23 -15.01
CA GLY A 128 15.29 -11.36 -15.85
C GLY A 128 13.78 -11.48 -15.66
N TYR A 129 13.29 -12.25 -14.67
CA TYR A 129 11.89 -12.24 -14.20
C TYR A 129 11.70 -11.52 -12.85
N GLY A 130 12.73 -10.79 -12.43
CA GLY A 130 12.66 -9.94 -11.26
C GLY A 130 13.93 -9.13 -11.06
N PHE A 131 13.79 -8.02 -10.36
CA PHE A 131 14.89 -7.13 -10.02
C PHE A 131 14.52 -6.28 -8.81
N THR A 132 15.52 -5.64 -8.20
CA THR A 132 15.30 -4.64 -7.17
C THR A 132 15.24 -3.25 -7.80
N TYR A 133 14.14 -2.53 -7.58
CA TYR A 133 13.97 -1.15 -7.99
C TYR A 133 14.13 -0.23 -6.80
N GLN A 134 14.90 0.84 -6.96
CA GLN A 134 14.97 1.94 -6.01
C GLN A 134 14.66 3.21 -6.78
N ASP A 135 13.72 4.02 -6.31
CA ASP A 135 13.44 5.31 -6.94
C ASP A 135 14.66 6.23 -6.72
N PRO A 136 15.37 6.67 -7.78
CA PRO A 136 16.53 7.55 -7.65
C PRO A 136 16.20 8.90 -7.00
N LYS A 137 14.90 9.27 -6.96
CA LYS A 137 14.42 10.53 -6.38
C LYS A 137 13.88 10.39 -4.96
N ASP A 138 13.84 9.17 -4.40
CA ASP A 138 13.39 8.98 -3.02
C ASP A 138 14.53 9.26 -2.02
N PRO A 139 14.42 10.30 -1.17
CA PRO A 139 15.44 10.63 -0.17
C PRO A 139 15.59 9.56 0.92
N ASN A 140 14.60 8.67 1.08
CA ASN A 140 14.65 7.58 2.07
C ASN A 140 15.31 6.31 1.52
N GLY A 141 15.58 6.27 0.22
CA GLY A 141 16.22 5.14 -0.46
C GLY A 141 15.44 3.83 -0.32
N ILE A 142 14.10 3.89 -0.38
CA ILE A 142 13.29 2.69 -0.26
C ILE A 142 13.41 1.85 -1.54
N SER A 143 13.78 0.59 -1.36
CA SER A 143 13.89 -0.39 -2.44
C SER A 143 12.66 -1.30 -2.48
N TYR A 144 12.31 -1.75 -3.69
CA TYR A 144 11.22 -2.66 -3.98
C TYR A 144 11.77 -3.89 -4.70
N ASP A 145 11.31 -5.08 -4.33
CA ASP A 145 11.56 -6.34 -5.04
C ASP A 145 10.38 -6.58 -5.95
N VAL A 146 10.68 -6.56 -7.24
CA VAL A 146 9.73 -6.65 -8.34
C VAL A 146 9.97 -8.00 -8.97
N ARG A 147 8.93 -8.81 -9.06
CA ARG A 147 9.01 -10.16 -9.61
C ARG A 147 7.78 -10.44 -10.43
N TRP A 148 7.93 -11.23 -11.47
CA TRP A 148 6.79 -11.67 -12.25
C TRP A 148 6.97 -13.09 -12.74
N ALA A 149 5.83 -13.65 -13.16
CA ALA A 149 5.72 -14.92 -13.82
C ALA A 149 4.88 -14.73 -15.09
N VAL A 150 5.17 -15.53 -16.10
CA VAL A 150 4.46 -15.50 -17.37
C VAL A 150 4.00 -16.91 -17.72
N ILE A 151 2.74 -17.02 -18.13
CA ILE A 151 2.19 -18.24 -18.73
C ILE A 151 1.91 -17.91 -20.19
N VAL A 152 2.66 -18.55 -21.09
CA VAL A 152 2.51 -18.37 -22.53
C VAL A 152 1.66 -19.50 -23.07
N THR A 153 0.56 -19.20 -23.75
CA THR A 153 -0.21 -20.20 -24.49
C THR A 153 0.09 -20.05 -25.98
N GLY A 154 0.41 -21.15 -26.64
CA GLY A 154 0.95 -21.13 -28.01
C GLY A 154 1.17 -22.53 -28.57
N ASN A 155 1.87 -22.61 -29.70
CA ASN A 155 2.17 -23.88 -30.38
C ASN A 155 3.69 -24.15 -30.46
N GLY A 156 4.44 -23.91 -29.38
CA GLY A 156 5.88 -24.20 -29.32
C GLY A 156 6.79 -23.24 -30.13
N SER A 157 6.21 -22.39 -30.99
CA SER A 157 6.98 -21.42 -31.80
C SER A 157 6.28 -20.08 -31.96
N VAL A 158 4.96 -20.05 -31.78
CA VAL A 158 4.14 -18.84 -31.84
C VAL A 158 3.31 -18.76 -30.57
N ALA A 159 3.35 -17.62 -29.89
CA ALA A 159 2.47 -17.30 -28.77
C ALA A 159 1.14 -16.74 -29.29
N TYR A 160 0.03 -17.30 -28.82
CA TYR A 160 -1.33 -16.80 -29.07
C TYR A 160 -1.79 -15.88 -27.94
N SER A 161 -1.36 -16.18 -26.71
CA SER A 161 -1.62 -15.34 -25.56
C SER A 161 -0.51 -15.42 -24.52
N LYS A 162 -0.46 -14.40 -23.67
CA LYS A 162 0.44 -14.32 -22.52
C LYS A 162 -0.35 -13.82 -21.32
N ARG A 163 -0.31 -14.57 -20.22
CA ARG A 163 -0.80 -14.13 -18.91
C ARG A 163 0.39 -13.71 -18.06
N PHE A 164 0.35 -12.51 -17.52
CA PHE A 164 1.38 -11.94 -16.67
C PHE A 164 0.87 -11.87 -15.24
N LEU A 165 1.63 -12.44 -14.31
CA LEU A 165 1.44 -12.27 -12.88
C LEU A 165 2.61 -11.44 -12.37
N LEU A 166 2.34 -10.25 -11.85
CA LEU A 166 3.38 -9.32 -11.39
C LEU A 166 3.17 -9.03 -9.92
N GLY A 167 4.22 -9.22 -9.13
CA GLY A 167 4.27 -8.93 -7.72
C GLY A 167 5.29 -7.82 -7.43
N VAL A 168 4.93 -6.91 -6.53
CA VAL A 168 5.85 -5.90 -5.99
C VAL A 168 5.76 -5.91 -4.48
N ARG A 169 6.92 -5.97 -3.81
CA ARG A 169 7.01 -5.80 -2.35
C ARG A 169 8.11 -4.81 -2.00
N GLN A 170 7.96 -4.13 -0.87
CA GLN A 170 9.07 -3.36 -0.29
C GLN A 170 10.17 -4.30 0.22
N VAL A 171 11.42 -3.93 0.00
CA VAL A 171 12.62 -4.60 0.54
C VAL A 171 13.24 -3.72 1.61
N GLY A 172 13.49 -4.32 2.78
CA GLY A 172 14.03 -3.63 3.93
C GLY A 172 12.95 -3.03 4.83
N GLY A 173 13.37 -2.54 6.01
CA GLY A 173 12.48 -2.15 7.09
C GLY A 173 12.17 -3.29 8.06
N ASN A 174 11.77 -2.94 9.29
CA ASN A 174 11.48 -3.90 10.35
C ASN A 174 9.98 -4.27 10.30
N GLY A 175 9.58 -5.19 9.42
CA GLY A 175 8.19 -5.61 9.30
C GLY A 175 7.90 -6.55 8.12
N PHE A 176 6.77 -7.27 8.22
CA PHE A 176 6.21 -8.03 7.12
C PHE A 176 5.36 -7.09 6.25
N PHE A 177 5.74 -6.94 4.98
CA PHE A 177 5.00 -6.17 4.00
C PHE A 177 4.29 -7.13 3.05
N LEU A 178 2.98 -6.95 2.90
CA LEU A 178 2.21 -7.74 1.94
C LEU A 178 2.61 -7.30 0.52
N PRO A 179 2.87 -8.25 -0.40
CA PRO A 179 3.13 -7.90 -1.78
C PRO A 179 1.84 -7.42 -2.46
N VAL A 180 1.96 -6.41 -3.31
CA VAL A 180 0.92 -6.06 -4.28
C VAL A 180 1.05 -7.01 -5.46
N THR A 181 -0.04 -7.68 -5.84
CA THR A 181 -0.08 -8.59 -7.00
C THR A 181 -1.04 -8.06 -8.06
N LEU A 182 -0.61 -8.05 -9.32
CA LEU A 182 -1.41 -7.75 -10.50
C LEU A 182 -1.41 -8.96 -11.43
N ASP A 183 -2.55 -9.25 -12.05
CA ASP A 183 -2.72 -10.35 -13.00
C ASP A 183 -3.47 -9.83 -14.22
N THR A 184 -2.93 -10.11 -15.40
CA THR A 184 -3.51 -9.68 -16.67
C THR A 184 -3.18 -10.68 -17.78
N MET A 185 -3.96 -10.65 -18.86
CA MET A 185 -3.68 -11.43 -20.06
C MET A 185 -3.78 -10.59 -21.32
N VAL A 186 -2.91 -10.90 -22.28
CA VAL A 186 -2.96 -10.38 -23.65
C VAL A 186 -3.21 -11.55 -24.58
N THR A 187 -4.17 -11.41 -25.47
CA THR A 187 -4.50 -12.37 -26.51
C THR A 187 -4.49 -11.66 -27.86
N ARG A 188 -4.12 -12.38 -28.92
CA ARG A 188 -4.26 -11.90 -30.29
C ARG A 188 -5.68 -12.10 -30.83
#